data_AF-A0A8T5PKT9-F1
#
_entry.id   AF-A0A8T5PKT9-F1
#
_cell.length_a   1.000
_cell.length_b   1.000
_cell.length_c   1.000
_cell.angle_alpha   90.00
_cell.angle_beta   90.00
_cell.angle_gamma   90.00
#
_symmetry.space_group_name_H-M   'P 1'
#
loop_
_entity.id
_entity.type
_entity.pdbx_description
1 polymer ?
#
loop_
_entity_poly.entity_id
_entity_poly.type
_entity_poly.pdbx_seq_one_letter_code
_entity_poly.pdbx_strand_id
1 'polypeptide(L)' 'MRLYKKAQGATEYIIIVGVVIIIALIVVIAMGGIPGIGKGATGRAVASYWATADVAVTDYAISASGTDTIIIKNNMR' A
#
# COMPACT_ATOMS: atom_id res chain seq x y z
N MET A 1 43.95 12.25 21.57
CA MET A 1 42.58 11.84 21.19
C MET A 1 42.67 10.57 20.35
N ARG A 2 42.56 9.37 20.95
CA ARG A 2 42.56 8.11 20.20
C ARG A 2 41.15 7.87 19.68
N LEU A 3 40.89 8.26 18.42
CA LEU A 3 39.65 7.92 17.74
C LEU A 3 39.54 6.40 17.63
N TYR A 4 38.52 5.83 18.26
CA TYR A 4 38.20 4.41 18.22
C TYR A 4 37.89 3.99 16.78
N LYS A 5 38.91 3.57 16.01
CA LYS A 5 38.80 3.13 14.61
C LYS A 5 37.65 2.13 14.38
N LYS A 6 37.31 1.32 15.39
CA LYS A 6 36.17 0.39 15.35
C LYS A 6 34.80 1.07 15.34
N ALA A 7 34.62 2.16 16.09
CA ALA A 7 33.35 2.89 16.12
C ALA A 7 33.16 3.75 14.87
N GLN A 8 34.26 4.27 14.30
CA GLN A 8 34.23 5.09 13.09
C GLN A 8 33.66 4.32 11.88
N GLY A 9 34.10 3.07 11.67
CA GLY A 9 33.59 2.24 10.58
C GLY A 9 32.10 1.90 10.73
N ALA A 10 31.67 1.51 11.93
CA ALA A 10 30.26 1.15 12.16
C ALA A 10 29.30 2.32 11.88
N THR A 11 29.65 3.53 12.32
CA THR A 11 28.85 4.73 12.04
C THR A 11 28.83 5.07 10.56
N GLU A 12 29.97 4.94 9.87
CA GLU A 12 30.06 5.19 8.43
C GLU A 12 29.18 4.22 7.62
N TYR A 13 29.21 2.92 7.94
CA TYR A 13 28.34 1.94 7.30
C TYR A 13 26.85 2.23 7.55
N ILE A 14 26.45 2.57 8.77
CA ILE A 14 25.05 2.88 9.09
C ILE A 14 24.58 4.11 8.30
N ILE A 15 25.41 5.14 8.18
CA ILE A 15 25.09 6.34 7.40
C ILE A 15 24.94 5.99 5.92
N ILE A 16 25.89 5.27 5.34
CA ILE A 16 25.85 4.88 3.92
C ILE A 16 24.60 4.04 3.64
N VAL A 17 24.31 3.04 4.47
CA VAL A 17 23.11 2.20 4.32
C VAL A 17 21.83 3.04 4.41
N GLY A 18 21.75 3.98 5.37
CA GLY A 18 20.60 4.88 5.49
C GLY A 18 20.39 5.74 4.25
N VAL A 19 21.46 6.32 3.71
CA VAL A 19 21.43 7.13 2.48
C VAL A 19 20.98 6.27 1.29
N VAL A 20 21.51 5.05 1.14
CA VAL A 20 21.12 4.13 0.07
C VAL A 20 19.64 3.78 0.12
N ILE A 21 19.08 3.53 1.32
CA ILE A 21 17.65 3.24 1.49
C ILE A 21 16.80 4.44 1.07
N ILE A 22 17.18 5.66 1.49
CA ILE A 22 16.46 6.88 1.13
C ILE A 22 16.44 7.07 -0.38
N ILE A 23 17.59 6.92 -1.05
CA ILE A 23 17.69 7.04 -2.51
C ILE A 23 16.82 5.98 -3.19
N ALA A 24 16.86 4.73 -2.73
CA ALA A 24 16.04 3.66 -3.28
C ALA A 24 14.54 3.96 -3.20
N LEU A 25 14.08 4.49 -2.07
CA LEU A 25 12.67 4.90 -1.89
C LEU A 25 12.29 6.05 -2.83
N ILE A 26 13.15 7.06 -2.99
CA ILE A 26 12.92 8.18 -3.91
C ILE A 26 12.78 7.68 -5.35
N VAL A 27 13.66 6.77 -5.79
CA VAL A 27 13.61 6.18 -7.14
C VAL A 27 12.29 5.45 -7.36
N VAL A 28 11.85 4.63 -6.41
CA VAL A 28 10.57 3.92 -6.49
C VAL A 28 9.41 4.89 -6.63
N ILE A 29 9.39 5.98 -5.85
CA ILE A 29 8.35 7.01 -5.94
C ILE A 29 8.41 7.73 -7.30
N ALA A 30 9.59 8.12 -7.76
CA ALA A 30 9.79 8.82 -9.03
C ALA A 30 9.38 7.97 -10.25
N MET A 31 9.51 6.64 -10.17
CA MET A 31 9.05 5.72 -11.22
C MET A 31 7.54 5.42 -11.16
N GLY A 32 6.77 6.12 -10.31
CA GLY A 32 5.32 5.93 -10.20
C GLY A 32 4.89 4.96 -9.10
N GLY A 33 5.78 4.66 -8.15
CA GLY A 33 5.55 3.71 -7.07
C GLY A 33 5.62 2.25 -7.53
N ILE A 34 5.45 1.31 -6.60
CA ILE A 34 5.36 -0.11 -6.92
C ILE A 34 3.91 -0.39 -7.38
N PRO A 35 3.68 -0.78 -8.65
CA PRO A 35 2.35 -1.10 -9.13
C PRO A 35 1.72 -2.21 -8.27
N GLY A 36 0.59 -1.90 -7.62
CA GLY A 36 -0.17 -2.87 -6.82
C GLY A 36 -0.08 -2.73 -5.30
N ILE A 37 0.93 -2.03 -4.74
CA ILE A 37 1.05 -1.89 -3.27
C ILE A 37 -0.08 -1.04 -2.67
N GLY A 38 -0.52 0.03 -3.36
CA GLY A 38 -1.64 0.86 -2.90
C GLY A 38 -3.02 0.32 -3.27
N LYS A 39 -3.15 -0.30 -4.45
CA LYS A 39 -4.47 -0.72 -4.98
C LYS A 39 -5.10 -1.87 -4.18
N GLY A 40 -4.30 -2.82 -3.71
CA GLY A 40 -4.80 -3.93 -2.89
C GLY A 40 -5.16 -3.55 -1.45
N ALA A 41 -4.60 -2.44 -0.92
CA ALA A 41 -4.95 -1.93 0.40
C ALA A 41 -6.35 -1.29 0.40
N THR A 42 -6.64 -0.47 -0.62
CA THR A 42 -7.96 0.17 -0.78
C THR A 42 -9.08 -0.86 -0.95
N GLY A 43 -8.88 -1.87 -1.80
CA GLY A 43 -9.90 -2.93 -2.01
C GLY A 43 -10.21 -3.71 -0.73
N ARG A 44 -9.19 -4.05 0.08
CA ARG A 44 -9.39 -4.75 1.35
C ARG A 44 -10.11 -3.90 2.39
N ALA A 45 -9.78 -2.61 2.49
CA ALA A 45 -10.45 -1.70 3.43
C ALA A 45 -11.93 -1.49 3.06
N VAL A 46 -12.23 -1.37 1.77
CA VAL A 46 -13.62 -1.25 1.28
C VAL A 46 -14.39 -2.54 1.51
N ALA A 47 -13.79 -3.71 1.26
CA ALA A 47 -14.42 -5.00 1.53
C ALA A 47 -14.71 -5.21 3.03
N SER A 48 -13.81 -4.80 3.92
CA SER A 48 -14.06 -4.88 5.37
C SER A 48 -15.18 -3.95 5.82
N TYR A 49 -15.26 -2.74 5.25
CA TYR A 49 -16.36 -1.81 5.54
C TYR A 49 -17.72 -2.40 5.16
N TRP A 50 -17.83 -2.97 3.96
CA TRP A 50 -19.07 -3.58 3.49
C TRP A 50 -19.44 -4.87 4.24
N ALA A 51 -18.47 -5.57 4.83
CA ALA A 51 -18.75 -6.72 5.68
C ALA A 51 -19.50 -6.35 6.97
N THR A 52 -19.33 -5.12 7.47
CA THR A 52 -19.94 -4.66 8.72
C THR A 52 -21.13 -3.73 8.54
N ALA A 53 -21.37 -3.25 7.32
CA ALA A 53 -22.50 -2.38 7.02
C ALA A 53 -23.82 -3.17 7.07
N ASP A 54 -24.90 -2.52 7.53
CA ASP A 54 -26.25 -3.12 7.55
C ASP A 54 -26.72 -3.58 6.17
N VAL A 55 -26.37 -2.79 5.13
CA VAL A 55 -26.58 -3.11 3.73
C VAL A 55 -25.24 -2.99 3.01
N ALA A 56 -24.86 -4.05 2.30
CA ALA A 56 -23.58 -4.18 1.62
C ALA A 56 -23.75 -4.25 0.12
N VAL A 57 -22.97 -3.45 -0.61
CA VAL A 57 -22.77 -3.66 -2.05
C VAL A 57 -21.60 -4.63 -2.21
N THR A 58 -21.90 -5.88 -2.53
CA THR A 58 -20.90 -6.95 -2.55
C THR A 58 -20.22 -7.10 -3.90
N ASP A 59 -20.92 -6.76 -4.98
CA ASP A 59 -20.38 -6.82 -6.33
C ASP A 59 -21.12 -5.87 -7.26
N TYR A 60 -20.45 -5.41 -8.30
CA TYR A 60 -21.07 -4.61 -9.35
C TYR A 60 -20.34 -4.80 -10.69
N ALA A 61 -21.10 -4.78 -11.78
CA ALA A 61 -20.60 -4.80 -13.14
C ALA A 61 -21.25 -3.66 -13.92
N ILE A 62 -20.42 -2.80 -14.50
CA ILE A 62 -20.86 -1.70 -15.36
C ILE A 62 -20.48 -2.06 -16.80
N SER A 63 -21.46 -2.02 -17.71
CA SER A 63 -21.25 -2.33 -19.13
C SER A 63 -21.33 -1.06 -19.96
N ALA A 64 -20.34 -0.85 -20.83
CA ALA A 64 -20.29 0.33 -21.68
C ALA A 64 -21.43 0.41 -22.72
N SER A 65 -22.15 -0.69 -22.95
CA SER A 65 -23.15 -0.81 -24.03
C SER A 65 -24.39 -1.62 -23.63
N GLY A 66 -24.62 -1.87 -22.34
CA GLY A 66 -25.64 -2.82 -21.89
C GLY A 66 -26.17 -2.58 -20.49
N THR A 67 -26.62 -3.66 -19.85
CA THR A 67 -27.23 -3.62 -18.51
C THR A 67 -26.17 -3.62 -17.41
N ASP A 68 -26.24 -2.63 -16.54
CA ASP A 68 -25.44 -2.59 -15.31
C ASP A 68 -26.08 -3.50 -14.26
N THR A 69 -25.23 -4.24 -13.53
CA THR A 69 -25.66 -5.16 -12.48
C THR A 69 -25.03 -4.76 -11.15
N ILE A 70 -25.82 -4.74 -10.09
CA ILE A 70 -25.37 -4.48 -8.71
C ILE A 70 -25.92 -5.58 -7.80
N ILE A 71 -25.07 -6.17 -6.98
CA ILE A 71 -25.46 -7.15 -5.97
C ILE A 71 -25.49 -6.46 -4.60
N ILE A 72 -26.66 -6.47 -3.99
CA ILE A 72 -26.90 -5.89 -2.66
C ILE A 72 -27.19 -7.04 -1.70
N LYS A 73 -26.45 -7.08 -0.60
CA LYS A 73 -26.65 -8.01 0.51
C LYS A 73 -27.18 -7.25 1.73
N ASN A 74 -28.24 -7.79 2.33
CA ASN A 74 -28.67 -7.37 3.66
C ASN A 74 -27.88 -8.17 4.71
N ASN A 75 -27.09 -7.51 5.55
CA ASN A 75 -26.31 -8.16 6.61
C ASN A 75 -27.07 -8.19 7.95
N MET A 76 -28.23 -7.55 8.06
CA MET A 76 -29.07 -7.55 9.26
C MET A 76 -30.00 -8.78 9.37
N ARG A 77 -29.97 -9.69 8.39
CA ARG A 77 -30.79 -10.91 8.34
C ARG A 77 -29.95 -12.15 8.11
#